data_AF-A0A925JQT7-F1
#
_entry.id   AF-A0A925JQT7-F1
#
_cell.length_a   1.000
_cell.length_b   1.000
_cell.length_c   1.000
_cell.angle_alpha   90.00
_cell.angle_beta   90.00
_cell.angle_gamma   90.00
#
_symmetry.space_group_name_H-M   'P 1'
#
loop_
_entity.id
_entity.type
_entity.pdbx_description
1 polymer ?
#
loop_
_entity_poly.entity_id
_entity_poly.type
_entity_poly.pdbx_seq_one_letter_code
_entity_poly.pdbx_strand_id
1 'polypeptide(L)' 'MMTTFAMILGMLPLAYSHSPGSEFKNGMAWVLIGGLTSSFLFTLFLVPNVYWVVDRLQAKVRRLMGNEEKSSKVV' A
#
# COMPACT_ATOMS: atom_id res chain seq x y z
N MET A 1 -7.97 8.11 3.56
CA MET A 1 -6.73 8.71 4.10
C MET A 1 -6.90 9.43 5.44
N MET A 2 -8.02 9.27 6.14
CA MET A 2 -8.26 9.93 7.43
C MET A 2 -7.41 9.35 8.57
N THR A 3 -7.17 8.03 8.55
CA THR A 3 -6.50 7.28 9.62
C THR A 3 -5.01 7.59 9.76
N THR A 4 -4.25 7.67 8.66
CA THR A 4 -2.81 7.97 8.71
C THR A 4 -2.53 9.38 9.22
N PHE A 5 -3.28 10.38 8.74
CA PHE A 5 -3.11 11.76 9.21
C PHE A 5 -3.48 11.91 10.69
N ALA A 6 -4.58 11.28 11.14
CA ALA A 6 -4.96 11.29 12.55
C ALA A 6 -3.88 10.65 13.45
N MET A 7 -3.27 9.54 12.99
CA MET A 7 -2.21 8.86 13.74
C MET A 7 -0.92 9.70 13.80
N ILE A 8 -0.51 10.32 12.69
CA ILE A 8 0.67 11.21 12.67
C ILE A 8 0.45 12.42 13.60
N LEU A 9 -0.72 13.08 13.51
CA LEU A 9 -1.04 14.23 14.35
C LEU A 9 -1.16 13.86 15.84
N GLY A 10 -1.70 12.68 16.16
CA GLY A 10 -1.81 12.19 17.53
C GLY A 10 -0.46 11.78 18.15
N MET A 11 0.50 11.33 17.33
CA MET A 11 1.85 10.96 17.79
C MET A 11 2.85 12.12 17.72
N LEU A 12 2.53 13.21 17.01
CA LEU A 12 3.33 14.43 16.93
C LEU A 12 3.77 14.99 18.30
N PRO A 13 2.88 15.14 19.32
CA PRO A 13 3.30 15.62 20.63
C PRO A 13 4.13 14.58 21.40
N LEU A 14 3.91 13.28 21.17
CA LEU A 14 4.71 12.21 21.79
C LEU A 14 6.15 12.23 21.26
N ALA A 15 6.32 12.48 19.96
CA ALA A 15 7.61 12.62 19.30
C ALA A 15 8.37 13.90 19.70
N TYR A 16 7.68 14.92 20.21
CA TYR A 16 8.31 16.16 20.70
C TYR A 16 8.56 16.16 22.22
N SER A 17 7.98 15.20 22.95
CA SER A 17 8.09 15.12 24.41
C SER A 17 9.47 14.65 24.87
N HIS A 18 10.13 15.45 25.73
CA HIS A 18 11.47 15.22 26.30
C HIS A 18 11.42 15.13 27.83
N SER A 19 10.61 14.21 28.37
CA SER A 19 10.53 13.95 29.81
C SER A 19 11.45 12.77 30.18
N PRO A 20 12.02 12.69 31.40
CA PRO A 20 12.79 11.53 31.81
C PRO A 20 11.98 10.22 31.63
N GLY A 21 12.52 9.27 30.85
CA GLY A 21 11.82 8.04 30.47
C GLY A 21 10.94 8.11 29.21
N SER A 22 10.84 9.28 28.55
CA SER A 22 10.12 9.42 27.27
C SER A 22 10.95 9.07 26.04
N GLU A 23 12.25 8.83 26.18
CA GLU A 23 13.17 8.52 25.07
C GLU A 23 12.71 7.30 24.27
N PHE A 24 12.29 6.22 24.95
CA PHE A 24 11.73 5.02 24.32
C PHE A 24 10.43 5.31 23.56
N LYS A 25 9.54 6.12 24.13
CA LYS A 25 8.26 6.48 23.50
C LYS A 25 8.46 7.38 22.28
N ASN A 26 9.40 8.32 22.38
CA ASN A 26 9.75 9.24 21.31
C ASN A 26 10.39 8.48 20.13
N GLY A 27 11.36 7.61 20.41
CA GLY A 27 11.97 6.75 19.39
C GLY A 27 10.95 5.83 18.70
N MET A 28 10.04 5.22 19.45
CA MET A 28 8.96 4.40 18.90
C MET A 28 8.01 5.21 18.01
N ALA A 29 7.65 6.43 18.40
CA ALA A 29 6.78 7.31 17.62
C ALA A 29 7.40 7.67 16.26
N TRP A 30 8.70 8.00 16.23
CA TRP A 30 9.42 8.27 14.98
C TRP A 30 9.43 7.08 14.02
N VAL A 31 9.66 5.86 14.53
CA VAL A 31 9.62 4.63 13.73
C VAL A 31 8.25 4.40 13.12
N LEU A 32 7.17 4.60 13.90
CA LEU A 32 5.80 4.43 13.41
C LEU A 32 5.45 5.46 12.33
N ILE A 33 5.77 6.73 12.53
CA ILE A 33 5.51 7.79 11.54
C ILE A 33 6.20 7.47 10.22
N GLY A 34 7.48 7.07 10.26
CA GLY A 34 8.23 6.68 9.07
C GLY A 34 7.68 5.42 8.40
N GLY A 35 7.44 4.36 9.18
CA GLY A 35 6.97 3.07 8.68
C GLY A 35 5.58 3.13 8.04
N LEU A 36 4.66 3.90 8.65
CA LEU A 36 3.31 4.08 8.13
C LEU A 36 3.31 4.91 6.85
N THR A 37 4.11 5.98 6.81
CA THR A 37 4.27 6.80 5.60
C THR A 37 4.88 5.98 4.47
N SER A 38 5.92 5.21 4.76
CA SER A 38 6.57 4.32 3.78
C SER A 38 5.61 3.25 3.27
N SER A 39 4.90 2.54 4.15
CA SER A 39 3.92 1.52 3.75
C SER A 39 2.77 2.09 2.94
N PHE A 40 2.33 3.31 3.27
CA PHE A 40 1.27 3.98 2.56
C PHE A 40 1.68 4.34 1.13
N LEU A 41 2.83 5.01 0.96
CA LEU A 41 3.38 5.33 -0.36
C LEU A 41 3.69 4.06 -1.16
N PHE A 42 4.22 3.04 -0.49
CA PHE A 42 4.49 1.76 -1.10
C PHE A 42 3.20 1.12 -1.62
N THR A 43 2.12 1.10 -0.85
CA THR A 43 0.83 0.53 -1.29
C THR A 43 0.25 1.29 -2.48
N LEU A 44 0.28 2.63 -2.44
CA LEU A 44 -0.21 3.48 -3.52
C LEU A 44 0.48 3.18 -4.86
N PHE A 45 1.77 2.86 -4.82
CA PHE A 45 2.55 2.49 -6.00
C PHE A 45 2.50 1.00 -6.34
N LEU A 46 2.52 0.14 -5.33
CA LEU A 46 2.56 -1.32 -5.45
C LEU A 46 1.26 -1.85 -6.04
N VAL A 47 0.10 -1.39 -5.55
CA VAL A 47 -1.21 -1.86 -6.01
C VAL A 47 -1.37 -1.71 -7.53
N PRO A 48 -1.20 -0.52 -8.16
CA PRO A 48 -1.36 -0.39 -9.60
C PRO A 48 -0.30 -1.19 -10.37
N ASN A 49 0.93 -1.26 -9.87
CA ASN A 49 2.01 -2.01 -10.53
C ASN A 49 1.69 -3.51 -10.56
N VAL A 50 1.27 -4.07 -9.42
CA VAL A 50 0.86 -5.46 -9.30
C VAL A 50 -0.37 -5.73 -10.16
N TYR A 51 -1.38 -4.85 -10.15
CA TYR A 51 -2.56 -5.00 -11.01
C TYR A 51 -2.19 -5.05 -12.49
N TRP A 52 -1.29 -4.19 -12.95
CA TRP A 52 -0.85 -4.18 -14.34
C TRP A 52 -0.14 -5.47 -14.74
N VAL A 53 0.71 -6.01 -13.84
CA VAL A 53 1.39 -7.29 -14.06
C VAL A 53 0.40 -8.45 -14.10
N VAL A 54 -0.54 -8.49 -13.15
CA VAL A 54 -1.54 -9.57 -13.04
C VAL A 54 -2.50 -9.55 -14.23
N ASP A 55 -3.01 -8.38 -14.64
CA ASP A 55 -3.89 -8.25 -15.81
C ASP A 55 -3.22 -8.76 -17.10
N ARG A 56 -1.95 -8.40 -17.29
CA ARG A 56 -1.17 -8.87 -18.44
C ARG A 56 -0.93 -10.39 -18.41
N LEU A 57 -0.70 -10.94 -17.22
CA LEU A 57 -0.54 -12.38 -17.02
C LEU A 57 -1.87 -13.12 -17.27
N GLN A 58 -2.98 -12.59 -16.73
CA GLN A 58 -4.33 -13.12 -16.92
C GLN A 58 -4.74 -13.09 -18.40
N ALA A 59 -4.44 -12.01 -19.13
CA ALA A 59 -4.69 -11.91 -20.56
C ALA A 59 -3.91 -12.96 -21.37
N LYS A 60 -2.66 -13.25 -20.98
CA LYS A 60 -1.83 -14.26 -21.64
C LYS A 60 -2.33 -15.68 -21.34
N VAL A 61 -2.71 -15.95 -20.10
CA VAL A 61 -3.27 -17.24 -19.65
C VAL A 61 -4.65 -17.49 -20.28
N ARG A 62 -5.52 -16.47 -20.37
CA ARG A 62 -6.83 -16.56 -21.07
C ARG A 62 -6.67 -16.88 -22.55
N ARG A 63 -5.65 -16.34 -23.22
CA ARG A 63 -5.37 -16.68 -24.64
C ARG A 63 -4.89 -18.10 -24.81
N LEU A 64 -4.19 -18.66 -23.83
CA LEU A 64 -3.72 -20.04 -23.85
C LEU A 64 -4.82 -21.06 -23.48
N MET A 65 -5.77 -20.68 -22.62
CA MET A 65 -6.91 -21.55 -22.25
C MET A 65 -8.20 -21.31 -23.06
N GLY A 66 -8.34 -20.19 -23.78
CA GLY A 66 -9.61 -19.75 -24.38
C GLY A 66 -9.71 -19.81 -25.91
N ASN A 67 -8.90 -20.61 -26.59
CA ASN A 67 -8.91 -20.68 -28.07
C ASN A 67 -10.05 -21.53 -28.68
N GLU A 68 -11.19 -21.69 -28.00
CA GLU A 68 -12.37 -22.44 -28.51
C GLU A 68 -13.68 -21.64 -28.47
N GLU A 69 -13.69 -20.33 -28.15
CA GLU A 69 -14.96 -19.58 -28.01
C GLU A 69 -15.00 -18.23 -28.76
N LYS A 70 -14.35 -18.15 -29.94
CA LYS A 70 -14.45 -16.95 -30.80
C LYS A 70 -14.68 -17.26 -32.29
N SER A 71 -15.49 -18.28 -32.60
CA SER A 71 -15.97 -18.56 -33.97
C SER A 71 -17.51 -18.56 -34.13
N SER A 72 -18.27 -18.00 -33.18
CA SER A 72 -19.74 -17.95 -33.30
C SER A 72 -20.34 -16.68 -32.69
N LYS A 73 -20.01 -15.52 -33.26
CA LYS A 73 -20.85 -14.29 -33.13
C LYS A 73 -20.61 -13.27 -34.25
N VAL A 74 -20.13 -13.76 -35.39
CA VAL A 74 -20.18 -13.05 -36.68
C VAL A 74 -21.06 -13.90 -37.61
N VAL A 75 -22.33 -14.04 -37.26
CA VAL A 75 -23.43 -14.42 -38.15
C VAL A 75 -24.65 -13.61 -37.75
#